data_AF-A0A963A3A7-F1
#
_entry.id   AF-A0A963A3A7-F1
#
_cell.length_a   1.000
_cell.length_b   1.000
_cell.length_c   1.000
_cell.angle_alpha   90.00
_cell.angle_beta   90.00
_cell.angle_gamma   90.00
#
_symmetry.space_group_name_H-M   'P 1'
#
loop_
_entity.id
_entity.type
_entity.pdbx_description
1 polymer ?
#
loop_
_entity_poly.entity_id
_entity_poly.type
_entity_poly.pdbx_seq_one_letter_code
_entity_poly.pdbx_strand_id
1 'polypeptide(L)'
;DFPGPVRIGLPVSLQPILRVQSVAGTVYLLAHQPFEQTRVMVRAIEGGAVYLLDLSADNKSTPTAAIQIFDPELEKSELSSDPAEPSPTFPTYGYVELTRFAAQQLYAPARLLRNLPGVVRLPVRRAAVPLIHGGQVIAEPLVAWRAGDLYLTAVKLKNSTSNPVTLDPRTLRGSWLTATFQHNRLLGAGNEADTTVVYLISARPFETAL
;
A
#
# COMPACT_ATOMS: atom_id res chain seq x y z
N ASP A 1 0.18 -11.64 -1.47
CA ASP A 1 1.57 -11.65 -1.97
C ASP A 1 2.34 -12.75 -1.30
N PHE A 2 3.04 -13.52 -2.12
CA PHE A 2 3.94 -14.58 -1.68
C PHE A 2 5.39 -14.06 -1.70
N PRO A 3 6.31 -14.66 -0.91
CA PRO A 3 7.72 -14.23 -0.84
C PRO A 3 8.50 -14.35 -2.17
N GLY A 4 7.96 -15.05 -3.16
CA GLY A 4 8.60 -15.27 -4.46
C GLY A 4 7.61 -15.76 -5.52
N PRO A 5 8.07 -16.07 -6.74
CA PRO A 5 7.20 -16.53 -7.81
C PRO A 5 6.54 -17.88 -7.45
N VAL A 6 5.22 -17.98 -7.65
CA VAL A 6 4.42 -19.16 -7.27
C VAL A 6 3.64 -19.75 -8.45
N ARG A 7 3.41 -21.06 -8.38
CA ARG A 7 2.50 -21.84 -9.23
C ARG A 7 1.29 -22.29 -8.43
N ILE A 8 0.12 -22.32 -9.06
CA ILE A 8 -1.15 -22.64 -8.40
C ILE A 8 -1.73 -23.88 -9.06
N GLY A 9 -2.04 -24.90 -8.25
CA GLY A 9 -2.77 -26.08 -8.67
C GLY A 9 -4.26 -25.91 -8.39
N LEU A 10 -5.08 -25.80 -9.44
CA LEU A 10 -6.53 -25.71 -9.32
C LEU A 10 -7.19 -27.08 -9.46
N PRO A 11 -8.16 -27.43 -8.58
CA PRO A 11 -9.09 -28.52 -8.81
C PRO A 11 -9.86 -28.33 -10.11
N VAL A 12 -10.18 -29.44 -10.80
CA VAL A 12 -10.89 -29.43 -12.10
C VAL A 12 -12.22 -28.68 -12.03
N SER A 13 -12.91 -28.73 -10.88
CA SER A 13 -14.16 -28.01 -10.62
C SER A 13 -14.03 -26.49 -10.66
N LEU A 14 -12.85 -25.92 -10.33
CA LEU A 14 -12.63 -24.48 -10.27
C LEU A 14 -12.09 -23.89 -11.58
N GLN A 15 -11.46 -24.69 -12.44
CA GLN A 15 -10.84 -24.23 -13.69
C GLN A 15 -11.78 -23.41 -14.62
N PRO A 16 -13.06 -23.78 -14.82
CA PRO A 16 -13.94 -23.01 -15.71
C PRO A 16 -14.50 -21.73 -15.08
N ILE A 17 -14.44 -21.60 -13.74
CA ILE A 17 -15.14 -20.55 -12.99
C ILE A 17 -14.21 -19.57 -12.27
N LEU A 18 -12.93 -19.92 -12.12
CA LEU A 18 -11.92 -19.12 -11.43
C LEU A 18 -10.74 -18.83 -12.36
N ARG A 19 -10.57 -17.56 -12.72
CA ARG A 19 -9.42 -17.10 -13.47
C ARG A 19 -8.28 -16.79 -12.51
N VAL A 20 -7.09 -17.31 -12.84
CA VAL A 20 -5.88 -17.17 -12.04
C VAL A 20 -4.76 -16.56 -12.86
N GLN A 21 -4.10 -15.55 -12.31
CA GLN A 21 -2.89 -14.96 -12.89
C GLN A 21 -1.81 -14.80 -11.81
N SER A 22 -0.60 -15.28 -12.09
CA SER A 22 0.56 -15.13 -11.21
C SER A 22 1.56 -14.19 -11.88
N VAL A 23 1.92 -13.10 -11.22
CA VAL A 23 2.88 -12.11 -11.71
C VAL A 23 3.77 -11.68 -10.56
N ALA A 24 5.07 -11.96 -10.66
CA ALA A 24 6.10 -11.52 -9.71
C ALA A 24 5.76 -11.81 -8.22
N GLY A 25 5.22 -12.99 -7.91
CA GLY A 25 4.86 -13.41 -6.55
C GLY A 25 3.48 -12.91 -6.06
N THR A 26 2.78 -12.11 -6.85
CA THR A 26 1.37 -11.77 -6.60
C THR A 26 0.45 -12.69 -7.40
N VAL A 27 -0.60 -13.16 -6.72
CA VAL A 27 -1.62 -14.03 -7.30
C VAL A 27 -2.94 -13.27 -7.37
N TYR A 28 -3.44 -13.11 -8.58
CA TYR A 28 -4.75 -12.52 -8.84
C TYR A 28 -5.76 -13.64 -9.09
N LEU A 29 -6.84 -13.62 -8.31
CA LEU A 29 -7.94 -14.58 -8.37
C LEU A 29 -9.21 -13.82 -8.72
N LEU A 30 -9.82 -14.15 -9.84
CA LEU A 30 -11.10 -13.58 -10.27
C LEU A 30 -12.13 -14.69 -10.43
N ALA A 31 -13.14 -14.70 -9.56
CA ALA A 31 -14.26 -15.62 -9.64
C ALA A 31 -15.32 -15.09 -10.61
N HIS A 32 -15.74 -15.92 -11.56
CA HIS A 32 -16.83 -15.61 -12.51
C HIS A 32 -18.17 -16.19 -12.06
N GLN A 33 -18.15 -17.17 -11.16
CA GLN A 33 -19.33 -17.78 -10.54
C GLN A 33 -19.07 -18.02 -9.05
N PRO A 34 -20.12 -18.01 -8.21
CA PRO A 34 -19.99 -18.37 -6.80
C PRO A 34 -19.64 -19.86 -6.64
N PHE A 35 -18.88 -20.18 -5.60
CA PHE A 35 -18.48 -21.55 -5.27
C PHE A 35 -18.21 -21.73 -3.77
N GLU A 36 -18.46 -22.95 -3.30
CA GLU A 36 -18.26 -23.37 -1.91
C GLU A 36 -16.77 -23.45 -1.53
N GLN A 37 -16.49 -23.36 -0.22
CA GLN A 37 -15.13 -23.36 0.31
C GLN A 37 -14.31 -24.56 -0.21
N THR A 38 -13.31 -24.27 -1.02
CA THR A 38 -12.48 -25.27 -1.71
C THR A 38 -11.01 -24.98 -1.46
N ARG A 39 -10.25 -26.02 -1.05
CA ARG A 39 -8.82 -25.92 -0.80
C ARG A 39 -8.01 -25.94 -2.10
N VAL A 40 -7.14 -24.95 -2.26
CA VAL A 40 -6.23 -24.78 -3.38
C VAL A 40 -4.79 -24.82 -2.88
N MET A 41 -3.92 -25.49 -3.65
CA MET A 41 -2.50 -25.59 -3.36
C MET A 41 -1.71 -24.56 -4.17
N VAL A 42 -0.87 -23.79 -3.49
CA VAL A 42 0.04 -22.84 -4.11
C VAL A 42 1.47 -23.22 -3.74
N ARG A 43 2.29 -23.47 -4.75
CA ARG A 43 3.68 -23.91 -4.57
C ARG A 43 4.63 -22.81 -5.01
N ALA A 44 5.57 -22.46 -4.14
CA ALA A 44 6.70 -21.60 -4.50
C ALA A 44 7.61 -22.29 -5.52
N ILE A 45 7.99 -21.55 -6.56
CA ILE A 45 8.91 -22.04 -7.58
C ILE A 45 10.33 -22.12 -7.01
N GLU A 46 10.69 -21.14 -6.19
CA GLU A 46 11.95 -21.07 -5.46
C GLU A 46 11.72 -21.62 -4.04
N GLY A 47 12.51 -22.61 -3.62
CA GLY A 47 12.42 -23.24 -2.29
C GLY A 47 11.35 -24.32 -2.11
N GLY A 48 10.37 -24.45 -3.02
CA GLY A 48 9.41 -25.57 -3.02
C GLY A 48 8.34 -25.53 -1.91
N ALA A 49 8.27 -24.45 -1.13
CA ALA A 49 7.26 -24.24 -0.10
C ALA A 49 5.83 -24.40 -0.65
N VAL A 50 4.94 -25.00 0.15
CA VAL A 50 3.55 -25.26 -0.24
C VAL A 50 2.60 -24.56 0.72
N TYR A 51 1.76 -23.69 0.16
CA TYR A 51 0.72 -22.96 0.85
C TYR A 51 -0.64 -23.58 0.53
N LEU A 52 -1.46 -23.79 1.56
CA LEU A 52 -2.84 -24.25 1.45
C LEU A 52 -3.77 -23.06 1.67
N LEU A 53 -4.56 -22.70 0.65
CA LEU A 53 -5.55 -21.63 0.74
C LEU A 53 -6.95 -22.21 0.57
N ASP A 54 -7.85 -21.89 1.49
CA ASP A 54 -9.26 -22.20 1.34
C ASP A 54 -9.96 -21.00 0.69
N LEU A 55 -10.49 -21.19 -0.52
CA LEU A 55 -11.13 -20.15 -1.31
C LEU A 55 -12.64 -20.39 -1.36
N SER A 56 -13.42 -19.31 -1.29
CA SER A 56 -14.87 -19.32 -1.55
C SER A 56 -15.26 -18.04 -2.28
N ALA A 57 -16.34 -18.08 -3.05
CA ALA A 57 -16.90 -16.90 -3.68
C ALA A 57 -18.43 -16.90 -3.57
N ASP A 58 -19.01 -15.74 -3.28
CA ASP A 58 -20.45 -15.51 -3.26
C ASP A 58 -20.81 -14.26 -4.09
N ASN A 59 -22.10 -14.03 -4.34
CA ASN A 59 -22.58 -12.86 -5.08
C ASN A 59 -22.82 -11.62 -4.19
N LYS A 60 -22.55 -11.70 -2.88
CA LYS A 60 -22.89 -10.67 -1.90
C LYS A 60 -21.68 -10.05 -1.21
N SER A 61 -20.51 -10.66 -1.32
CA SER A 61 -19.27 -10.18 -0.73
C SER A 61 -18.56 -9.22 -1.67
N THR A 62 -18.04 -8.15 -1.09
CA THR A 62 -17.09 -7.26 -1.74
C THR A 62 -15.74 -7.97 -1.88
N PRO A 63 -14.94 -7.66 -2.91
CA PRO A 63 -13.60 -8.25 -3.08
C PRO A 63 -12.80 -8.18 -1.77
N THR A 64 -12.32 -9.33 -1.30
CA THR A 64 -11.54 -9.41 -0.06
C THR A 64 -10.21 -8.67 -0.23
N ALA A 65 -9.76 -8.00 0.84
CA ALA A 65 -8.50 -7.26 0.88
C ALA A 65 -7.31 -8.12 0.44
N ALA A 66 -6.24 -7.48 -0.05
CA ALA A 66 -5.02 -8.18 -0.43
C ALA A 66 -4.46 -8.96 0.77
N ILE A 67 -4.37 -10.29 0.65
CA ILE A 67 -3.85 -11.19 1.69
C ILE A 67 -2.33 -11.34 1.46
N GLN A 68 -1.53 -10.98 2.45
CA GLN A 68 -0.08 -11.23 2.46
C GLN A 68 0.21 -12.46 3.32
N ILE A 69 0.98 -13.40 2.77
CA ILE A 69 1.32 -14.64 3.46
C ILE A 69 2.73 -14.46 4.03
N PHE A 70 2.80 -14.49 5.37
CA PHE A 70 4.05 -14.43 6.10
C PHE A 70 4.51 -15.87 6.41
N ASP A 71 5.73 -16.21 6.02
CA ASP A 71 6.35 -17.48 6.34
C ASP A 71 7.28 -17.30 7.56
N PRO A 72 6.89 -17.79 8.76
CA PRO A 72 7.68 -17.59 9.98
C PRO A 72 8.95 -18.44 10.04
N GLU A 73 9.14 -19.41 9.14
CA GLU A 73 10.33 -20.26 9.13
C GLU A 73 11.54 -19.58 8.46
N LEU A 74 11.28 -18.57 7.60
CA LEU A 74 12.31 -17.67 7.07
C LEU A 74 12.98 -16.80 8.16
N GLU A 75 12.29 -16.49 9.26
CA GLU A 75 12.88 -15.72 10.37
C GLU A 75 13.73 -16.59 11.32
N LYS A 76 13.45 -17.90 11.43
CA LYS A 76 14.23 -18.78 12.33
C LYS A 76 15.60 -19.14 11.80
N SER A 77 15.81 -19.04 10.48
CA SER A 77 17.09 -19.36 9.86
C SER A 77 18.11 -18.21 9.92
N GLU A 78 17.84 -17.13 10.67
CA GLU A 78 18.82 -16.06 10.95
C GLU A 78 19.74 -16.35 12.16
N LEU A 79 19.48 -17.43 12.92
CA LEU A 79 20.24 -17.76 14.15
C LEU A 79 21.30 -18.87 13.96
N SER A 80 21.46 -19.43 12.76
CA SER A 80 22.50 -20.42 12.46
C SER A 80 23.41 -19.90 11.36
N SER A 81 24.61 -19.49 11.78
CA SER A 81 25.71 -19.05 10.93
C SER A 81 26.21 -20.16 10.00
N ASP A 82 25.98 -20.02 8.70
CA ASP A 82 26.86 -20.53 7.64
C ASP A 82 26.69 -19.66 6.36
N PRO A 83 27.75 -19.42 5.57
CA PRO A 83 27.76 -18.39 4.54
C PRO A 83 27.26 -18.90 3.17
N ALA A 84 26.59 -18.01 2.44
CA ALA A 84 26.16 -18.07 1.03
C ALA A 84 24.72 -18.57 0.78
N GLU A 85 23.76 -17.65 0.76
CA GLU A 85 23.31 -16.93 -0.44
C GLU A 85 22.80 -15.53 -0.02
N PRO A 86 22.99 -14.45 -0.81
CA PRO A 86 22.52 -13.14 -0.41
C PRO A 86 20.99 -13.05 -0.51
N SER A 87 20.31 -13.14 0.62
CA SER A 87 18.92 -12.70 0.76
C SER A 87 18.75 -11.32 0.14
N PRO A 88 17.67 -11.02 -0.61
CA PRO A 88 17.45 -9.70 -1.17
C PRO A 88 17.32 -8.70 -0.04
N THR A 89 18.42 -8.04 0.29
CA THR A 89 18.45 -6.95 1.26
C THR A 89 17.73 -5.78 0.59
N PHE A 90 16.46 -5.59 0.90
CA PHE A 90 15.75 -4.41 0.42
C PHE A 90 16.43 -3.18 1.04
N PRO A 91 16.77 -2.16 0.23
CA PRO A 91 17.44 -0.98 0.75
C PRO A 91 16.53 -0.28 1.77
N THR A 92 17.11 0.12 2.90
CA THR A 92 16.42 0.96 3.89
C THR A 92 16.29 2.37 3.32
N TYR A 93 15.05 2.81 3.10
CA TYR A 93 14.79 4.13 2.53
C TYR A 93 14.69 5.21 3.60
N GLY A 94 15.41 6.31 3.38
CA GLY A 94 15.28 7.51 4.21
C GLY A 94 13.98 8.27 3.92
N TYR A 95 13.55 9.12 4.86
CA TYR A 95 12.32 9.92 4.73
C TYR A 95 12.31 10.84 3.52
N VAL A 96 13.47 11.42 3.16
CA VAL A 96 13.61 12.29 1.99
C VAL A 96 13.38 11.52 0.69
N GLU A 97 13.87 10.29 0.61
CA GLU A 97 13.72 9.45 -0.58
C GLU A 97 12.28 8.99 -0.76
N LEU A 98 11.63 8.55 0.33
CA LEU A 98 10.21 8.18 0.33
C LEU A 98 9.31 9.36 -0.05
N THR A 99 9.58 10.54 0.48
CA THR A 99 8.84 11.75 0.13
C THR A 99 9.01 12.11 -1.34
N ARG A 100 10.24 12.04 -1.87
CA ARG A 100 10.53 12.27 -3.30
C ARG A 100 9.81 11.26 -4.17
N PHE A 101 9.83 9.98 -3.80
CA PHE A 101 9.11 8.92 -4.48
C PHE A 101 7.61 9.23 -4.55
N ALA A 102 6.99 9.59 -3.41
CA ALA A 102 5.57 9.96 -3.36
C ALA A 102 5.23 11.11 -4.32
N ALA A 103 6.03 12.18 -4.30
CA ALA A 103 5.83 13.34 -5.15
C ALA A 103 5.98 12.99 -6.64
N GLN A 104 6.96 12.16 -6.99
CA GLN A 104 7.13 11.69 -8.37
C GLN A 104 5.94 10.83 -8.82
N GLN A 105 5.46 9.93 -7.97
CA GLN A 105 4.31 9.07 -8.30
C GLN A 105 3.02 9.87 -8.55
N LEU A 106 2.87 11.06 -7.96
CA LEU A 106 1.69 11.90 -8.15
C LEU A 106 1.81 12.92 -9.28
N TYR A 107 2.99 13.53 -9.46
CA TYR A 107 3.15 14.69 -10.32
C TYR A 107 4.09 14.48 -11.50
N ALA A 108 4.92 13.43 -11.50
CA ALA A 108 5.85 13.20 -12.60
C ALA A 108 5.16 12.53 -13.80
N PRO A 109 5.59 12.82 -15.04
CA PRO A 109 5.11 12.11 -16.22
C PRO A 109 5.52 10.63 -16.16
N ALA A 110 4.71 9.76 -16.77
CA ALA A 110 4.87 8.29 -16.70
C ALA A 110 6.30 7.78 -17.02
N ARG A 111 7.01 8.45 -17.94
CA ARG A 111 8.38 8.12 -18.35
C ARG A 111 9.43 8.32 -17.26
N LEU A 112 9.13 9.12 -16.24
CA LEU A 112 10.03 9.44 -15.13
C LEU A 112 9.65 8.70 -13.84
N LEU A 113 8.59 7.88 -13.87
CA LEU A 113 8.19 7.10 -12.72
C LEU A 113 9.24 6.04 -12.41
N ARG A 114 9.86 6.16 -11.23
CA ARG A 114 10.77 5.16 -10.69
C ARG A 114 10.06 4.40 -9.59
N ASN A 115 10.07 3.08 -9.69
CA ASN A 115 9.63 2.22 -8.61
C ASN A 115 10.81 1.98 -7.68
N LEU A 116 10.55 2.08 -6.38
CA LEU A 116 11.51 1.72 -5.36
C LEU A 116 11.34 0.23 -5.02
N PRO A 117 12.37 -0.61 -5.16
CA PRO A 117 12.32 -2.02 -4.75
C PRO A 117 11.83 -2.20 -3.31
N GLY A 118 10.85 -3.09 -3.09
CA GLY A 118 10.30 -3.32 -1.74
C GLY A 118 9.31 -2.25 -1.26
N VAL A 119 9.04 -1.20 -2.05
CA VAL A 119 7.94 -0.27 -1.78
C VAL A 119 6.66 -0.78 -2.44
N VAL A 120 5.68 -1.14 -1.61
CA VAL A 120 4.40 -1.70 -2.06
C VAL A 120 3.26 -0.73 -1.82
N ARG A 121 2.31 -0.68 -2.75
CA ARG A 121 1.12 0.18 -2.62
C ARG A 121 0.11 -0.47 -1.68
N LEU A 122 -0.45 0.32 -0.77
CA LEU A 122 -1.50 -0.10 0.16
C LEU A 122 -2.87 0.48 -0.23
N PRO A 123 -3.97 -0.24 0.01
CA PRO A 123 -5.31 0.33 -0.08
C PRO A 123 -5.49 1.40 1.01
N VAL A 124 -6.14 2.50 0.65
CA VAL A 124 -6.50 3.57 1.58
C VAL A 124 -7.92 4.05 1.29
N ARG A 125 -8.67 4.38 2.34
CA ARG A 125 -10.03 4.91 2.21
C ARG A 125 -9.97 6.34 1.67
N ARG A 126 -10.64 6.58 0.54
CA ARG A 126 -10.77 7.90 -0.08
C ARG A 126 -11.99 8.64 0.48
N ALA A 127 -11.94 8.89 1.78
CA ALA A 127 -12.96 9.62 2.50
C ALA A 127 -12.32 10.81 3.23
N ALA A 128 -13.10 11.85 3.50
CA ALA A 128 -12.62 12.98 4.26
C ALA A 128 -12.25 12.54 5.68
N VAL A 129 -11.06 12.92 6.12
CA VAL A 129 -10.52 12.58 7.44
C VAL A 129 -10.22 13.85 8.25
N PRO A 130 -10.36 13.80 9.58
CA PRO A 130 -10.20 14.97 10.44
C PRO A 130 -8.73 15.31 10.72
N LEU A 131 -7.88 15.41 9.69
CA LEU A 131 -6.42 15.59 9.81
C LEU A 131 -6.01 16.98 10.32
N ILE A 132 -6.78 18.03 10.01
CA ILE A 132 -6.50 19.41 10.41
C ILE A 132 -7.66 19.92 11.28
N HIS A 133 -7.34 20.69 12.32
CA HIS A 133 -8.35 21.28 13.19
C HIS A 133 -9.09 22.46 12.52
N GLY A 134 -10.32 22.73 12.95
CA GLY A 134 -11.08 23.92 12.55
C GLY A 134 -11.91 23.80 11.26
N GLY A 135 -11.86 22.68 10.54
CA GLY A 135 -12.78 22.40 9.41
C GLY A 135 -12.59 23.26 8.16
N GLN A 136 -11.58 24.15 8.16
CA GLN A 136 -11.25 25.03 7.03
C GLN A 136 -10.58 24.29 5.88
N VAL A 137 -10.01 23.12 6.15
CA VAL A 137 -9.29 22.30 5.18
C VAL A 137 -9.84 20.88 5.21
N ILE A 138 -10.30 20.42 4.06
CA ILE A 138 -10.75 19.04 3.84
C ILE A 138 -9.50 18.22 3.50
N ALA A 139 -9.27 17.15 4.25
CA ALA A 139 -8.18 16.21 4.01
C ALA A 139 -8.74 14.88 3.47
N GLU A 140 -8.23 14.41 2.34
CA GLU A 140 -8.67 13.16 1.69
C GLU A 140 -7.45 12.32 1.30
N PRO A 141 -7.28 11.10 1.85
CA PRO A 141 -6.17 10.22 1.45
C PRO A 141 -6.29 9.81 -0.01
N LEU A 142 -5.20 9.92 -0.77
CA LEU A 142 -5.18 9.58 -2.20
C LEU A 142 -4.61 8.18 -2.46
N VAL A 143 -3.48 7.91 -1.79
CA VAL A 143 -2.67 6.71 -1.96
C VAL A 143 -1.75 6.52 -0.75
N ALA A 144 -1.49 5.26 -0.40
CA ALA A 144 -0.53 4.88 0.62
C ALA A 144 0.46 3.84 0.07
N TRP A 145 1.63 3.77 0.68
CA TRP A 145 2.68 2.80 0.43
C TRP A 145 3.28 2.30 1.74
N ARG A 146 3.87 1.11 1.70
CA ARG A 146 4.73 0.56 2.75
C ARG A 146 6.12 0.33 2.19
N ALA A 147 7.13 0.73 2.96
CA ALA A 147 8.54 0.57 2.67
C ALA A 147 9.22 0.03 3.94
N GLY A 148 9.39 -1.29 4.03
CA GLY A 148 9.80 -1.94 5.28
C GLY A 148 8.80 -1.66 6.41
N ASP A 149 9.27 -1.00 7.47
CA ASP A 149 8.47 -0.62 8.65
C ASP A 149 7.83 0.77 8.56
N LEU A 150 8.08 1.48 7.46
CA LEU A 150 7.54 2.82 7.24
C LEU A 150 6.30 2.77 6.36
N TYR A 151 5.29 3.53 6.79
CA TYR A 151 4.07 3.77 6.05
C TYR A 151 4.09 5.20 5.55
N LEU A 152 3.94 5.36 4.24
CA LEU A 152 3.90 6.64 3.55
C LEU A 152 2.49 6.85 2.99
N THR A 153 1.84 7.96 3.34
CA THR A 153 0.51 8.29 2.81
C THR A 153 0.51 9.68 2.22
N ALA A 154 0.00 9.81 0.99
CA ALA A 154 -0.25 11.09 0.37
C ALA A 154 -1.72 11.49 0.59
N VAL A 155 -1.93 12.65 1.19
CA VAL A 155 -3.25 13.18 1.54
C VAL A 155 -3.46 14.50 0.82
N LYS A 156 -4.54 14.61 0.04
CA LYS A 156 -4.97 15.85 -0.60
C LYS A 156 -5.58 16.75 0.47
N LEU A 157 -5.14 18.00 0.51
CA LEU A 157 -5.66 19.04 1.37
C LEU A 157 -6.31 20.11 0.50
N LYS A 158 -7.58 20.42 0.73
CA LYS A 158 -8.32 21.44 0.00
C LYS A 158 -8.92 22.46 0.95
N ASN A 159 -8.66 23.74 0.70
CA ASN A 159 -9.28 24.83 1.44
C ASN A 159 -10.77 24.93 1.07
N SER A 160 -11.65 24.91 2.07
CA SER A 160 -13.09 25.07 1.90
C SER A 160 -13.55 26.52 2.13
N THR A 161 -12.65 27.41 2.54
CA THR A 161 -12.94 28.80 2.88
C THR A 161 -12.44 29.78 1.82
N SER A 162 -13.02 30.97 1.73
CA SER A 162 -12.55 32.04 0.84
C SER A 162 -11.22 32.67 1.28
N ASN A 163 -10.83 32.48 2.54
CA ASN A 163 -9.60 33.05 3.09
C ASN A 163 -8.41 32.12 2.84
N PRO A 164 -7.24 32.65 2.42
CA PRO A 164 -6.04 31.83 2.30
C PRO A 164 -5.58 31.24 3.64
N VAL A 165 -5.11 29.99 3.62
CA VAL A 165 -4.65 29.24 4.80
C VAL A 165 -3.17 28.89 4.64
N THR A 166 -2.36 29.14 5.67
CA THR A 166 -0.99 28.60 5.75
C THR A 166 -1.00 27.36 6.64
N LEU A 167 -0.56 26.25 6.09
CA LEU A 167 -0.47 24.96 6.76
C LEU A 167 0.83 24.87 7.58
N ASP A 168 0.73 24.41 8.83
CA ASP A 168 1.86 24.08 9.68
C ASP A 168 1.85 22.55 9.92
N PRO A 169 2.93 21.82 9.59
CA PRO A 169 2.96 20.36 9.74
C PRO A 169 2.78 19.90 11.20
N ARG A 170 3.08 20.77 12.18
CA ARG A 170 2.94 20.47 13.62
C ARG A 170 1.49 20.48 14.09
N THR A 171 0.58 21.03 13.29
CA THR A 171 -0.85 21.12 13.62
C THR A 171 -1.65 19.93 13.10
N LEU A 172 -1.00 19.03 12.33
CA LEU A 172 -1.64 17.83 11.80
C LEU A 172 -1.89 16.83 12.93
N ARG A 173 -3.11 16.31 13.01
CA ARG A 173 -3.51 15.28 13.96
C ARG A 173 -2.91 13.93 13.58
N GLY A 174 -2.49 13.17 14.57
CA GLY A 174 -1.90 11.84 14.41
C GLY A 174 -0.44 11.76 14.82
N SER A 175 0.11 10.55 14.75
CA SER A 175 1.48 10.20 15.12
C SER A 175 2.37 10.10 13.88
N TRP A 176 2.83 11.24 13.39
CA TRP A 176 3.67 11.34 12.20
C TRP A 176 5.16 11.42 12.55
N LEU A 177 5.96 10.60 11.88
CA LEU A 177 7.43 10.70 11.90
C LEU A 177 7.90 11.90 11.08
N THR A 178 7.21 12.18 9.96
CA THR A 178 7.38 13.40 9.18
C THR A 178 6.10 13.77 8.44
N ALA A 179 5.95 15.06 8.16
CA ALA A 179 4.90 15.62 7.35
C ALA A 179 5.48 16.70 6.43
N THR A 180 5.47 16.46 5.13
CA THR A 180 5.99 17.40 4.12
C THR A 180 4.87 17.86 3.21
N PHE A 181 4.67 19.16 3.08
CA PHE A 181 3.72 19.71 2.11
C PHE A 181 4.37 19.90 0.74
N GLN A 182 3.62 19.65 -0.33
CA GLN A 182 4.01 20.06 -1.68
C GLN A 182 4.17 21.58 -1.77
N HIS A 183 3.23 22.32 -1.19
CA HIS A 183 3.35 23.73 -0.83
C HIS A 183 2.47 23.99 0.41
N ASN A 184 2.90 24.87 1.30
CA ASN A 184 2.21 25.07 2.58
C ASN A 184 1.13 26.16 2.53
N ARG A 185 1.02 26.93 1.44
CA ARG A 185 0.01 27.99 1.28
C ARG A 185 -1.11 27.49 0.37
N LEU A 186 -2.33 27.54 0.89
CA LEU A 186 -3.57 27.34 0.14
C LEU A 186 -4.25 28.70 -0.07
N LEU A 187 -4.67 28.98 -1.29
CA LEU A 187 -5.50 30.15 -1.59
C LEU A 187 -6.97 29.87 -1.26
N GLY A 188 -7.82 30.89 -1.38
CA GLY A 188 -9.25 30.76 -1.15
C GLY A 188 -9.90 29.73 -2.08
N ALA A 189 -10.95 29.08 -1.60
CA ALA A 189 -11.70 28.05 -2.30
C ALA A 189 -12.10 28.51 -3.72
N GLY A 190 -11.88 27.63 -4.70
CA GLY A 190 -12.13 27.92 -6.12
C GLY A 190 -10.93 28.49 -6.88
N ASN A 191 -9.83 28.81 -6.21
CA ASN A 191 -8.56 29.12 -6.86
C ASN A 191 -7.81 27.83 -7.25
N GLU A 192 -7.00 27.86 -8.31
CA GLU A 192 -6.17 26.72 -8.71
C GLU A 192 -5.20 26.24 -7.62
N ALA A 193 -4.75 27.16 -6.76
CA ALA A 193 -3.89 26.87 -5.62
C ALA A 193 -4.68 26.72 -4.30
N ASP A 194 -5.97 26.41 -4.34
CA ASP A 194 -6.78 26.07 -3.15
C ASP A 194 -6.50 24.66 -2.61
N THR A 195 -5.70 23.87 -3.34
CA THR A 195 -5.43 22.47 -3.08
C THR A 195 -3.93 22.21 -3.01
N THR A 196 -3.50 21.34 -2.10
CA THR A 196 -2.12 20.81 -2.02
C THR A 196 -2.13 19.34 -1.62
N VAL A 197 -0.96 18.71 -1.56
CA VAL A 197 -0.79 17.36 -1.01
C VAL A 197 0.21 17.42 0.14
N VAL A 198 -0.09 16.70 1.21
CA VAL A 198 0.85 16.39 2.30
C VAL A 198 1.29 14.94 2.20
N TYR A 199 2.60 14.71 2.38
CA TYR A 199 3.22 13.40 2.46
C TYR A 199 3.51 13.10 3.93
N LEU A 200 2.81 12.09 4.47
CA LEU A 200 2.89 11.68 5.87
C LEU A 200 3.64 10.36 5.97
N ILE A 201 4.67 10.31 6.81
CA ILE A 201 5.38 9.07 7.13
C ILE A 201 5.07 8.70 8.58
N SER A 202 4.83 7.42 8.83
CA SER A 202 4.49 6.88 10.15
C SER A 202 5.01 5.45 10.31
N ALA A 203 5.13 4.99 11.56
CA ALA A 203 5.51 3.62 11.90
C ALA A 203 4.33 2.64 11.86
N ARG A 204 3.11 3.13 11.60
CA ARG A 204 1.86 2.37 11.61
C ARG A 204 1.02 2.72 10.38
N PRO A 205 0.08 1.86 9.96
CA PRO A 205 -0.87 2.20 8.90
C PRO A 205 -1.61 3.52 9.18
N PHE A 206 -1.97 4.24 8.12
CA PHE A 206 -2.57 5.58 8.18
C PHE A 206 -3.75 5.69 9.16
N GLU A 207 -4.70 4.74 9.10
CA GLU A 207 -5.90 4.72 9.95
C GLU A 207 -5.60 4.57 11.44
N THR A 208 -4.45 3.97 11.78
CA THR A 208 -4.01 3.80 13.18
C THR A 208 -3.11 4.94 13.64
N ALA A 209 -2.43 5.60 12.69
CA ALA A 209 -1.57 6.73 12.97
C ALA A 209 -2.36 8.03 13.16
N LEU A 210 -3.49 8.19 12.47
CA LEU A 210 -4.40 9.33 12.57
C LEU A 210 -5.15 9.37 13.91
#